data_AF-A0A2N0NZI8-F1
#
_entry.id   AF-A0A2N0NZI8-F1
#
_cell.length_a   1.000
_cell.length_b   1.000
_cell.length_c   1.000
_cell.angle_alpha   90.00
_cell.angle_beta   90.00
_cell.angle_gamma   90.00
#
_symmetry.space_group_name_H-M   'P 1'
#
loop_
_entity.id
_entity.type
_entity.pdbx_description
1 polymer ?
#
loop_
_entity_poly.entity_id
_entity_poly.type
_entity_poly.pdbx_seq_one_letter_code
_entity_poly.pdbx_strand_id
1 'polypeptide(L)'
;MNKEDEIPPLPFIIINNTECIVCKKSFKSSRGLFQHKNIIRKYNEIPARQEKIPSFLINKFKENIVYLIHRRLGKKNTGLQTVSMDCPVDLFKEIFKNYIHYYTKRTGALKCVFRGSTGYQELSNIFDDSNWGVKY
;
A
#
# COMPACT_ATOMS: atom_id res chain seq x y z
N MET A 1 -5.00 -62.88 9.12
CA MET A 1 -3.79 -62.34 9.76
C MET A 1 -3.03 -61.60 8.67
N ASN A 2 -2.54 -60.38 8.96
CA ASN A 2 -1.93 -59.37 8.07
C ASN A 2 -3.01 -58.47 7.43
N LYS A 3 -3.40 -57.31 7.98
CA LYS A 3 -2.69 -56.02 8.17
C LYS A 3 -2.06 -55.50 6.87
N GLU A 4 -2.80 -54.65 6.18
CA GLU A 4 -2.27 -53.67 5.22
C GLU A 4 -2.95 -52.32 5.52
N ASP A 5 -2.32 -51.61 6.45
CA ASP A 5 -1.99 -50.19 6.43
C ASP A 5 -3.05 -49.19 5.93
N GLU A 6 -3.81 -48.63 6.88
CA GLU A 6 -4.42 -47.32 6.74
C GLU A 6 -3.33 -46.28 6.49
N ILE A 7 -3.35 -45.66 5.31
CA ILE A 7 -2.55 -44.48 4.97
C ILE A 7 -2.98 -43.35 5.92
N PRO A 8 -2.09 -42.79 6.76
CA PRO A 8 -2.45 -41.65 7.59
C PRO A 8 -2.75 -40.45 6.68
N PRO A 9 -3.77 -39.62 7.00
CA PRO A 9 -4.07 -38.46 6.18
C PRO A 9 -2.84 -37.54 6.17
N LEU A 10 -2.36 -37.23 4.96
CA LEU A 10 -1.32 -36.23 4.72
C LEU A 10 -1.58 -35.01 5.62
N PRO A 11 -0.56 -34.50 6.35
CA PRO A 11 -0.77 -33.34 7.20
C PRO A 11 -1.25 -32.21 6.30
N PHE A 12 -2.48 -31.74 6.55
CA PHE A 12 -2.96 -30.48 6.00
C PHE A 12 -1.90 -29.44 6.35
N ILE A 13 -1.08 -29.07 5.38
CA ILE A 13 -0.22 -27.90 5.49
C ILE A 13 -1.18 -26.73 5.51
N ILE A 14 -1.65 -26.38 6.70
CA ILE A 14 -2.36 -25.13 6.92
C ILE A 14 -1.29 -24.07 6.76
N ILE A 15 -1.10 -23.59 5.54
CA ILE A 15 -0.36 -22.36 5.27
C ILE A 15 -1.21 -21.25 5.89
N ASN A 16 -1.03 -21.05 7.20
CA ASN A 16 -1.61 -19.96 7.95
C ASN A 16 -0.90 -18.68 7.50
N ASN A 17 -1.24 -18.22 6.29
CA ASN A 17 -0.74 -16.97 5.75
C ASN A 17 -1.43 -15.84 6.53
N THR A 18 -0.91 -15.60 7.73
CA THR A 18 -1.40 -14.60 8.69
C THR A 18 -0.87 -13.20 8.35
N GLU A 19 -0.34 -13.01 7.14
CA GLU A 19 0.14 -11.73 6.65
C GLU A 19 -0.92 -11.00 5.83
N CYS A 20 -1.02 -9.69 6.04
CA CYS A 20 -1.77 -8.83 5.13
C CYS A 20 -0.97 -8.56 3.85
N ILE A 21 -1.50 -8.93 2.69
CA ILE A 21 -0.84 -8.68 1.39
C ILE A 21 -0.60 -7.19 1.12
N VAL A 22 -1.46 -6.31 1.64
CA VAL A 22 -1.43 -4.86 1.39
C VAL A 22 -0.38 -4.19 2.26
N CYS A 23 -0.37 -4.43 3.58
CA CYS A 23 0.56 -3.77 4.50
C CYS A 23 1.75 -4.61 4.98
N LYS A 24 1.82 -5.89 4.57
CA LYS A 24 2.82 -6.88 4.99
C LYS A 24 2.92 -7.07 6.50
N LYS A 25 1.85 -6.74 7.24
CA LYS A 25 1.76 -6.98 8.68
C LYS A 25 1.38 -8.44 8.94
N SER A 26 2.19 -9.13 9.74
CA SER A 26 1.90 -10.47 10.25
C SER A 26 0.98 -10.42 11.47
N PHE A 27 0.09 -11.40 11.60
CA PHE A 27 -0.86 -11.52 12.69
C PHE A 27 -0.68 -12.84 13.43
N LYS A 28 -0.98 -12.86 14.73
CA LYS A 28 -0.92 -14.10 15.52
C LYS A 28 -2.05 -15.09 15.19
N SER A 29 -3.09 -14.65 14.47
CA SER A 29 -4.25 -15.47 14.14
C SER A 29 -4.96 -15.01 12.87
N SER A 30 -5.64 -15.95 12.20
CA SER A 30 -6.46 -15.69 11.01
C SER A 30 -7.61 -14.72 11.30
N ARG A 31 -8.21 -14.78 12.50
CA ARG A 31 -9.23 -13.82 12.95
C ARG A 31 -8.68 -12.41 13.03
N GLY A 32 -7.47 -12.23 13.56
CA GLY A 32 -6.80 -10.93 13.62
C GLY A 32 -6.54 -10.37 12.21
N LEU A 33 -6.06 -11.20 11.29
CA LEU A 33 -5.89 -10.82 9.90
C LEU A 33 -7.22 -10.44 9.24
N PHE A 34 -8.28 -11.21 9.46
CA PHE A 34 -9.61 -10.94 8.89
C PHE A 34 -10.17 -9.59 9.35
N GLN A 35 -10.11 -9.31 10.67
CA GLN A 35 -10.54 -8.02 11.20
C GLN A 35 -9.72 -6.87 10.62
N HIS A 36 -8.41 -7.05 10.49
CA HIS A 36 -7.55 -6.07 9.86
C HIS A 36 -7.92 -5.82 8.39
N LYS A 37 -8.15 -6.88 7.59
CA LYS A 37 -8.58 -6.76 6.19
C LYS A 37 -9.88 -5.96 6.06
N ASN A 38 -10.85 -6.18 6.94
CA ASN A 38 -12.10 -5.41 6.94
C ASN A 38 -11.89 -3.92 7.23
N ILE A 39 -10.92 -3.58 8.08
CA ILE A 39 -10.56 -2.19 8.35
C ILE A 39 -9.89 -1.56 7.12
N ILE A 40 -8.92 -2.24 6.52
CA ILE A 40 -8.24 -1.78 5.28
C ILE A 40 -9.24 -1.58 4.15
N ARG A 41 -10.20 -2.50 3.99
CA ARG A 41 -11.27 -2.38 2.99
C ARG A 41 -12.03 -1.07 3.15
N LYS A 42 -12.45 -0.73 4.37
CA LYS A 42 -13.14 0.53 4.68
C LYS A 42 -12.31 1.77 4.38
N TYR A 43 -10.99 1.71 4.49
CA TYR A 43 -10.13 2.85 4.17
C TYR A 43 -10.02 3.11 2.66
N ASN A 44 -10.16 2.05 1.86
CA ASN A 44 -10.04 2.09 0.40
C ASN A 44 -11.41 2.12 -0.30
N GLU A 45 -12.51 2.13 0.45
CA GLU A 45 -13.85 2.36 -0.08
C GLU A 45 -14.00 3.82 -0.49
N ILE A 46 -14.14 4.05 -1.79
CA ILE A 46 -14.48 5.35 -2.38
C ILE A 46 -16.01 5.38 -2.56
N PRO A 47 -16.72 6.35 -1.96
CA PRO A 47 -18.17 6.44 -2.11
C PRO A 47 -18.58 6.59 -3.57
N ALA A 48 -19.56 5.80 -4.02
CA ALA A 48 -20.03 5.81 -5.42
C ALA A 48 -20.60 7.16 -5.90
N ARG A 49 -20.90 8.10 -4.98
CA ARG A 49 -21.41 9.44 -5.28
C ARG A 49 -20.31 10.52 -5.33
N GLN A 50 -19.04 10.15 -5.22
CA GLN A 50 -17.94 11.10 -5.30
C GLN A 50 -17.82 11.65 -6.72
N GLU A 51 -17.73 12.97 -6.86
CA GLU A 51 -17.44 13.61 -8.13
C GLU A 51 -16.10 13.10 -8.67
N LYS A 52 -16.06 12.78 -9.97
CA LYS A 52 -14.83 12.31 -10.60
C LYS A 52 -13.82 13.45 -10.59
N ILE A 53 -12.67 13.20 -9.96
CA ILE A 53 -11.54 14.12 -10.03
C ILE A 53 -11.02 14.13 -11.47
N PRO A 54 -10.90 15.30 -12.12
CA PRO A 54 -10.32 15.41 -13.45
C PRO A 54 -8.91 14.80 -13.52
N SER A 55 -8.64 14.02 -14.57
CA SER A 55 -7.36 13.33 -14.76
C SER A 55 -6.16 14.28 -14.81
N PHE A 56 -6.33 15.49 -15.35
CA PHE A 56 -5.25 16.49 -15.39
C PHE A 56 -4.80 16.93 -13.98
N LEU A 57 -5.70 16.98 -12.99
CA LEU A 57 -5.34 17.30 -11.61
C LEU A 57 -4.54 16.16 -10.97
N ILE A 58 -4.95 14.92 -11.24
CA ILE A 58 -4.25 13.71 -10.80
C ILE A 58 -2.82 13.70 -11.37
N ASN A 59 -2.68 13.90 -12.68
CA ASN A 59 -1.38 13.87 -13.35
C ASN A 59 -0.46 14.99 -12.85
N LYS A 60 -0.98 16.23 -12.76
CA LYS A 60 -0.22 17.36 -12.21
C LYS A 60 0.25 17.10 -10.77
N PHE A 61 -0.56 16.45 -9.95
CA PHE A 61 -0.16 16.08 -8.59
C PHE A 61 0.98 15.07 -8.60
N LYS A 62 0.89 14.02 -9.43
CA LYS A 62 1.94 13.00 -9.58
C LYS A 62 3.27 13.62 -10.04
N GLU A 63 3.22 14.48 -11.06
CA GLU A 63 4.40 15.20 -11.55
C GLU A 63 5.05 16.05 -10.43
N ASN A 64 4.24 16.78 -9.66
CA ASN A 64 4.73 17.61 -8.57
C ASN A 64 5.44 16.79 -7.47
N ILE A 65 4.86 15.66 -7.06
CA ILE A 65 5.50 14.83 -6.01
C ILE A 65 6.80 14.19 -6.52
N VAL A 66 6.84 13.73 -7.78
CA VAL A 66 8.06 13.20 -8.42
C VAL A 66 9.15 14.28 -8.50
N TYR A 67 8.81 15.48 -8.95
CA TYR A 67 9.73 16.62 -8.97
C TYR A 67 10.34 16.90 -7.59
N LEU A 68 9.50 16.90 -6.53
CA LEU A 68 9.98 17.09 -5.16
C LEU A 68 10.91 15.96 -4.70
N ILE A 69 10.63 14.71 -5.10
CA ILE A 69 11.48 13.55 -4.82
C ILE A 69 12.84 13.70 -5.50
N HIS A 70 12.89 14.00 -6.80
CA HIS A 70 14.14 14.19 -7.55
C HIS A 70 14.99 15.31 -6.95
N ARG A 71 14.37 16.45 -6.60
CA ARG A 71 15.04 17.57 -5.93
C ARG A 71 15.68 17.16 -4.60
N ARG A 72 15.15 16.13 -3.94
CA ARG A 72 15.66 15.62 -2.66
C ARG A 72 16.76 14.56 -2.84
N LEU A 73 16.62 13.66 -3.81
CA LEU A 73 17.59 12.61 -4.14
C LEU A 73 18.97 13.18 -4.55
N GLY A 74 19.00 14.41 -5.09
CA GLY A 74 20.23 15.14 -5.40
C GLY A 74 21.17 15.37 -4.21
N LYS A 75 20.66 15.37 -2.97
CA LYS A 75 21.41 15.77 -1.77
C LYS A 75 22.14 14.60 -1.12
N LYS A 76 23.38 14.83 -0.67
CA LYS A 76 24.18 13.87 0.13
C LYS A 76 23.60 13.75 1.54
N ASN A 77 22.50 13.01 1.71
CA ASN A 77 21.90 12.73 3.01
C ASN A 77 21.78 11.21 3.19
N THR A 78 22.34 10.68 4.29
CA THR A 78 22.33 9.25 4.65
C THR A 78 21.11 8.84 5.51
N GLY A 79 20.27 9.80 5.90
CA GLY A 79 19.09 9.58 6.75
C GLY A 79 17.76 9.57 5.98
N LEU A 80 16.66 9.40 6.74
CA LEU A 80 15.30 9.46 6.21
C LEU A 80 15.07 10.79 5.48
N GLN A 81 14.58 10.70 4.24
CA GLN A 81 14.22 11.86 3.44
C GLN A 81 12.70 12.03 3.41
N THR A 82 12.25 13.28 3.42
CA THR A 82 10.82 13.61 3.39
C THR A 82 10.57 14.74 2.40
N VAL A 83 9.48 14.60 1.67
CA VAL A 83 8.89 15.63 0.81
C VAL A 83 7.48 15.92 1.30
N SER A 84 6.99 17.14 1.08
CA SER A 84 5.67 17.55 1.54
C SER A 84 5.05 18.50 0.52
N MET A 85 3.75 18.37 0.31
CA MET A 85 2.94 19.23 -0.54
C MET A 85 1.49 19.17 -0.07
N ASP A 86 0.72 20.21 -0.39
CA ASP A 86 -0.71 20.24 -0.10
C ASP A 86 -1.45 19.20 -0.94
N CYS A 87 -2.31 18.42 -0.29
CA CYS A 87 -3.07 17.36 -0.94
C CYS A 87 -4.48 17.27 -0.32
N PRO A 88 -5.54 17.53 -1.10
CA PRO A 88 -6.89 17.20 -0.67
C PRO A 88 -7.02 15.71 -0.35
N VAL A 89 -7.74 15.37 0.72
CA VAL A 89 -7.92 13.98 1.18
C VAL A 89 -8.51 13.10 0.08
N ASP A 90 -9.43 13.62 -0.72
CA ASP A 90 -10.06 12.88 -1.81
C ASP A 90 -9.10 12.60 -2.96
N LEU A 91 -8.23 13.56 -3.28
CA LEU A 91 -7.17 13.37 -4.27
C LEU A 91 -6.18 12.31 -3.82
N PHE A 92 -5.79 12.33 -2.54
CA PHE A 92 -4.95 11.29 -1.95
C PHE A 92 -5.60 9.90 -2.09
N LYS A 93 -6.89 9.79 -1.74
CA LYS A 93 -7.61 8.52 -1.83
C LYS A 93 -7.72 8.00 -3.26
N GLU A 94 -7.96 8.87 -4.23
CA GLU A 94 -8.05 8.45 -5.64
C GLU A 94 -6.71 7.96 -6.17
N ILE A 95 -5.61 8.68 -5.86
CA ILE A 95 -4.26 8.34 -6.34
C ILE A 95 -3.75 7.04 -5.68
N PHE A 96 -3.91 6.92 -4.36
CA PHE A 96 -3.39 5.80 -3.59
C PHE A 96 -4.45 4.73 -3.30
N LYS A 97 -5.53 4.69 -4.09
CA LYS A 97 -6.59 3.69 -3.91
C LYS A 97 -6.01 2.28 -3.93
N ASN A 98 -6.53 1.43 -3.05
CA ASN A 98 -6.05 0.08 -2.77
C ASN A 98 -4.72 -0.02 -2.01
N TYR A 99 -4.01 1.09 -1.79
CA TYR A 99 -2.72 1.13 -1.08
C TYR A 99 -2.80 1.82 0.29
N ILE A 100 -3.99 2.23 0.76
CA ILE A 100 -4.14 2.88 2.07
C ILE A 100 -4.08 1.84 3.18
N HIS A 101 -3.06 1.94 4.04
CA HIS A 101 -2.81 0.99 5.13
C HIS A 101 -3.38 1.45 6.47
N TYR A 102 -3.58 2.74 6.65
CA TYR A 102 -3.96 3.30 7.94
C TYR A 102 -4.73 4.62 7.78
N TYR A 103 -5.70 4.81 8.66
CA TYR A 103 -6.45 6.04 8.83
C TYR A 103 -6.61 6.32 10.33
N THR A 104 -6.36 7.56 10.74
CA THR A 104 -6.63 8.03 12.10
C THR A 104 -7.80 8.99 12.10
N LYS A 105 -8.88 8.64 12.82
CA LYS A 105 -10.05 9.50 12.98
C LYS A 105 -9.74 10.81 13.70
N ARG A 106 -8.72 10.82 14.57
CA ARG A 106 -8.38 11.98 15.40
C ARG A 106 -7.75 13.11 14.60
N THR A 107 -6.88 12.78 13.64
CA THR A 107 -6.17 13.79 12.84
C THR A 107 -6.55 13.77 11.36
N GLY A 108 -7.41 12.84 10.94
CA GLY A 108 -7.77 12.64 9.54
C GLY A 108 -6.65 12.08 8.66
N ALA A 109 -5.49 11.72 9.24
CA ALA A 109 -4.32 11.33 8.47
C ALA A 109 -4.49 9.93 7.84
N LEU A 110 -4.19 9.85 6.56
CA LEU A 110 -4.07 8.61 5.78
C LEU A 110 -2.60 8.26 5.62
N LYS A 111 -2.29 6.96 5.53
CA LYS A 111 -0.91 6.49 5.36
C LYS A 111 -0.84 5.31 4.41
N CYS A 112 0.10 5.41 3.49
CA CYS A 112 0.56 4.35 2.59
C CYS A 112 2.03 4.04 2.91
N VAL A 113 2.44 2.79 2.73
CA VAL A 113 3.77 2.25 3.01
C VAL A 113 4.15 1.30 1.88
N PHE A 114 5.16 1.68 1.12
CA PHE A 114 5.72 0.90 0.01
C PHE A 114 7.10 0.40 0.42
N ARG A 115 7.43 -0.87 0.14
CA ARG A 115 8.69 -1.50 0.58
C ARG A 115 9.33 -2.35 -0.52
N GLY A 116 10.65 -2.31 -0.57
CA GLY A 116 11.46 -3.15 -1.47
C GLY A 116 11.19 -2.91 -2.95
N SER A 117 11.53 -3.89 -3.78
CA SER A 117 11.31 -3.84 -5.23
C SER A 117 9.83 -3.77 -5.61
N THR A 118 8.97 -4.50 -4.90
CA THR A 118 7.51 -4.44 -5.12
C THR A 118 6.97 -3.03 -4.88
N GLY A 119 7.34 -2.39 -3.77
CA GLY A 119 6.94 -1.02 -3.49
C GLY A 119 7.46 -0.01 -4.51
N TYR A 120 8.67 -0.24 -5.04
CA TYR A 120 9.20 0.59 -6.12
C TYR A 120 8.34 0.49 -7.38
N GLN A 121 7.96 -0.73 -7.79
CA GLN A 121 7.07 -0.97 -8.93
C GLN A 121 5.66 -0.41 -8.74
N GLU A 122 5.10 -0.58 -7.53
CA GLU A 122 3.80 0.00 -7.19
C GLU A 122 3.82 1.53 -7.33
N LEU A 123 4.86 2.19 -6.83
CA LEU A 123 5.03 3.63 -6.98
C LEU A 123 5.28 4.04 -8.44
N SER A 124 6.00 3.25 -9.23
CA SER A 124 6.14 3.49 -10.67
C SER A 124 4.79 3.49 -11.39
N ASN A 125 3.93 2.51 -11.07
CA ASN A 125 2.59 2.44 -11.65
C ASN A 125 1.67 3.56 -11.15
N ILE A 126 1.78 3.94 -9.87
CA ILE A 126 1.00 5.04 -9.29
C ILE A 126 1.40 6.36 -9.94
N PHE A 127 2.69 6.64 -10.10
CA PHE A 127 3.19 7.89 -10.66
C PHE A 127 3.21 7.95 -12.18
N ASP A 128 3.03 6.80 -12.85
CA ASP A 128 3.21 6.66 -14.30
C ASP A 128 4.62 7.08 -14.75
N ASP A 129 5.62 6.73 -13.92
CA ASP A 129 7.02 7.07 -14.14
C ASP A 129 7.91 5.95 -13.58
N SER A 130 8.67 5.26 -14.44
CA SER A 130 9.60 4.20 -14.00
C SER A 130 10.86 4.74 -13.30
N ASN A 131 11.17 6.02 -13.50
CA ASN A 131 12.36 6.70 -13.00
C ASN A 131 12.05 7.68 -11.84
N TRP A 132 10.85 7.60 -11.25
CA TRP A 132 10.42 8.46 -10.15
C TRP A 132 11.43 8.52 -8.97
N GLY A 133 12.17 7.43 -8.75
CA GLY A 133 13.14 7.27 -7.67
C GLY A 133 14.60 7.29 -8.12
N VAL A 134 14.89 7.60 -9.38
CA VAL A 134 16.25 7.65 -9.92
C VAL A 134 16.87 9.02 -9.66
N LYS A 135 18.14 9.01 -9.26
CA LYS A 135 18.93 10.24 -9.11
C LYS A 135 19.54 10.59 -10.47
N TYR A 136 19.22 11.78 -10.97
CA TYR A 136 19.88 12.41 -12.12
C TYR A 136 21.03 13.31 -11.66
#